data_AF-A0A7Y6Z5W5-F1
#
_entry.id   AF-A0A7Y6Z5W5-F1
#
_cell.length_a   1.000
_cell.length_b   1.000
_cell.length_c   1.000
_cell.angle_alpha   90.00
_cell.angle_beta   90.00
_cell.angle_gamma   90.00
#
_symmetry.space_group_name_H-M   'P 1'
#
loop_
_entity.id
_entity.type
_entity.pdbx_description
1 polymer ?
#
loop_
_entity_poly.entity_id
_entity_poly.type
_entity_poly.pdbx_seq_one_letter_code
_entity_poly.pdbx_strand_id
1 'polypeptide(L)'
;MHTERRRLANDTASPPAVEAATGLDRGFGQMLQHAGIPQDLIEELAQENDERGDSLLEQALLDRWPVDDYAAAVAEPEAVLAQMQPAWREFTVAAQDLVCELEALDIAGLIEIRFPVGGVQLDWRRFERCDLFLGQLWLAEAQMYERLAASRDRLEAICRPARTWALASSARKIARTCGQTRAAAAESGDLHAYLNLLFGQAWNLEGINALEQHQLAAKGLSPLLLAGGAPRLRSASGALSHAFRALGFSARYATAAQLRAVARILFDTDRLEPEQFSLLCHGEWLLPAAEAALPQNWIDRFGELLSELWIRGDRGSRVESTLQLLKRAESGVAA
;
A
#
# COMPACT_ATOMS: atom_id res chain seq x y z
N MET A 1 62.51 -18.21 -39.57
CA MET A 1 63.96 -17.95 -39.41
C MET A 1 64.16 -16.44 -39.42
N HIS A 2 64.96 -15.93 -38.46
CA HIS A 2 65.35 -14.53 -38.22
C HIS A 2 64.27 -13.59 -37.68
N THR A 3 64.16 -13.40 -36.36
CA THR A 3 64.94 -12.51 -35.43
C THR A 3 64.69 -11.02 -35.61
N GLU A 4 64.06 -10.40 -34.62
CA GLU A 4 64.68 -9.27 -33.92
C GLU A 4 64.21 -9.20 -32.46
N ARG A 5 65.14 -8.75 -31.62
CA ARG A 5 65.21 -8.82 -30.15
C ARG A 5 65.12 -7.41 -29.57
N ARG A 6 64.72 -7.35 -28.29
CA ARG A 6 65.01 -6.31 -27.26
C ARG A 6 64.21 -5.00 -27.40
N ARG A 7 63.68 -4.40 -26.32
CA ARG A 7 64.21 -4.26 -24.96
C ARG A 7 63.11 -4.24 -23.89
N LEU A 8 63.47 -4.74 -22.71
CA LEU A 8 62.87 -4.46 -21.41
C LEU A 8 63.17 -3.01 -21.00
N ALA A 9 62.18 -2.33 -20.43
CA ALA A 9 62.35 -1.36 -19.36
C ALA A 9 61.06 -1.34 -18.52
N ASN A 10 61.19 -1.76 -17.27
CA ASN A 10 60.22 -1.48 -16.20
C ASN A 10 60.13 0.03 -16.03
N ASP A 11 58.92 0.58 -16.10
CA ASP A 11 58.59 1.78 -15.34
C ASP A 11 57.20 1.61 -14.72
N THR A 12 57.19 1.82 -13.42
CA THR A 12 56.06 1.80 -12.49
C THR A 12 54.91 2.67 -12.97
N ALA A 13 53.78 2.05 -13.34
CA ALA A 13 52.50 2.72 -13.50
C ALA A 13 51.54 2.21 -12.41
N SER A 14 51.16 3.12 -11.51
CA SER A 14 50.10 2.94 -10.53
C SER A 14 48.80 2.52 -11.24
N PRO A 15 47.98 1.62 -10.65
CA PRO A 15 46.68 1.31 -11.22
C PRO A 15 45.82 2.57 -11.28
N PRO A 16 45.04 2.78 -12.36
CA PRO A 16 44.12 3.90 -12.42
C PRO A 16 43.09 3.77 -11.29
N ALA A 17 42.81 4.91 -10.66
CA ALA A 17 41.84 5.05 -9.60
C ALA A 17 40.51 4.39 -9.98
N VAL A 18 39.99 3.59 -9.05
CA VAL A 18 38.62 3.09 -9.06
C VAL A 18 37.70 4.32 -9.06
N GLU A 19 37.13 4.65 -10.21
CA GLU A 19 36.00 5.56 -10.27
C GLU A 19 34.86 4.96 -9.44
N ALA A 20 34.58 5.64 -8.33
CA ALA A 20 33.55 5.28 -7.39
C ALA A 20 32.20 5.13 -8.11
N ALA A 21 31.48 4.08 -7.73
CA ALA A 21 30.10 3.83 -8.09
C ALA A 21 29.21 4.99 -7.61
N THR A 22 28.98 5.99 -8.46
CA THR A 22 28.00 7.08 -8.21
C THR A 22 26.78 6.99 -9.12
N GLY A 23 26.63 5.90 -9.87
CA GLY A 23 25.53 5.69 -10.83
C GLY A 23 24.31 4.95 -10.29
N LEU A 24 24.46 4.13 -9.24
CA LEU A 24 23.38 3.27 -8.71
C LEU A 24 22.45 4.00 -7.73
N ASP A 25 22.95 4.99 -6.98
CA ASP A 25 22.14 5.75 -5.98
C ASP A 25 21.02 6.60 -6.58
N ARG A 26 21.20 7.12 -7.80
CA ARG A 26 20.20 8.00 -8.43
C ARG A 26 18.96 7.25 -8.91
N GLY A 27 19.09 5.95 -9.21
CA GLY A 27 17.99 5.11 -9.67
C GLY A 27 17.02 4.74 -8.54
N PHE A 28 17.55 4.48 -7.34
CA PHE A 28 16.74 4.19 -6.16
C PHE A 28 15.97 5.43 -5.70
N GLY A 29 16.66 6.57 -5.54
CA GLY A 29 16.04 7.85 -5.15
C GLY A 29 14.90 8.31 -6.05
N GLN A 30 15.01 8.14 -7.38
CA GLN A 30 13.93 8.49 -8.32
C GLN A 30 12.75 7.51 -8.25
N MET A 31 13.00 6.23 -7.98
CA MET A 31 11.93 5.23 -7.84
C MET A 31 11.11 5.42 -6.55
N LEU A 32 11.70 6.07 -5.54
CA LEU A 32 11.10 6.35 -4.23
C LEU A 32 10.22 7.61 -4.17
N GLN A 33 10.40 8.55 -5.11
CA GLN A 33 9.60 9.79 -5.17
C GLN A 33 8.12 9.58 -5.49
N HIS A 34 7.69 8.34 -5.75
CA HIS A 34 6.29 7.97 -6.01
C HIS A 34 5.54 7.47 -4.78
N ALA A 35 6.12 7.54 -3.57
CA ALA A 35 5.50 6.98 -2.37
C ALA A 35 4.18 7.65 -1.97
N GLY A 36 3.92 8.90 -2.36
CA GLY A 36 2.68 9.59 -2.01
C GLY A 36 2.40 9.57 -0.51
N ILE A 37 3.44 9.62 0.33
CA ILE A 37 3.32 9.72 1.78
C ILE A 37 3.59 11.19 2.12
N PRO A 38 2.77 11.84 2.97
CA PRO A 38 3.04 13.20 3.39
C PRO A 38 4.47 13.32 3.92
N GLN A 39 5.24 14.26 3.40
CA GLN A 39 6.64 14.45 3.79
C GLN A 39 6.76 14.69 5.31
N ASP A 40 5.79 15.40 5.87
CA ASP A 40 5.66 15.70 7.30
C ASP A 40 5.52 14.42 8.14
N LEU A 41 4.78 13.42 7.64
CA LEU A 41 4.65 12.09 8.27
C LEU A 41 6.00 11.34 8.21
N ILE A 42 6.74 11.47 7.11
CA ILE A 42 8.07 10.86 6.96
C ILE A 42 9.07 11.50 7.93
N GLU A 43 9.04 12.83 8.04
CA GLU A 43 9.96 13.61 8.88
C GLU A 43 9.66 13.46 10.37
N GLU A 44 8.39 13.46 10.78
CA GLU A 44 7.97 13.21 12.16
C GLU A 44 8.39 11.80 12.62
N LEU A 45 8.18 10.78 11.78
CA LEU A 45 8.61 9.40 12.08
C LEU A 45 10.13 9.21 12.01
N ALA A 46 10.86 10.08 11.31
CA ALA A 46 12.33 10.05 11.22
C ALA A 46 13.02 10.80 12.37
N GLN A 47 12.37 11.81 12.94
CA GLN A 47 12.91 12.66 13.99
C GLN A 47 12.86 12.01 15.38
N GLU A 48 12.03 10.99 15.60
CA GLU A 48 11.95 10.22 16.85
C GLU A 48 12.94 9.03 16.88
N ASN A 49 14.14 9.20 16.32
CA ASN A 49 15.22 8.20 16.44
C ASN A 49 15.85 8.25 17.84
N ASP A 50 15.55 7.27 18.69
CA ASP A 50 16.20 7.12 20.00
C ASP A 50 17.00 5.81 20.07
N GLU A 51 18.33 5.95 20.07
CA GLU A 51 19.42 5.10 20.59
C GLU A 51 19.40 3.55 20.48
N ARG A 52 18.38 2.88 19.92
CA ARG A 52 18.21 1.42 19.95
C ARG A 52 18.36 0.69 18.61
N GLY A 53 18.56 1.39 17.50
CA GLY A 53 18.82 0.77 16.19
C GLY A 53 17.60 0.14 15.48
N ASP A 54 16.40 0.22 16.09
CA ASP A 54 15.13 -0.11 15.46
C ASP A 54 14.36 1.17 15.15
N SER A 55 13.92 1.34 13.91
CA SER A 55 13.10 2.48 13.52
C SER A 55 11.71 2.36 14.15
N LEU A 56 11.20 3.41 14.80
CA LEU A 56 9.82 3.42 15.32
C LEU A 56 8.78 3.14 14.23
N LEU A 57 9.07 3.51 12.99
CA LEU A 57 8.23 3.17 11.83
C LEU A 57 8.19 1.67 11.58
N GLU A 58 9.35 1.00 11.68
CA GLU A 58 9.46 -0.45 11.55
C GLU A 58 8.69 -1.16 12.66
N GLN A 59 8.79 -0.67 13.89
CA GLN A 59 7.99 -1.18 15.02
C GLN A 59 6.49 -0.97 14.79
N ALA A 60 6.06 0.21 14.33
CA ALA A 60 4.65 0.48 14.03
C ALA A 60 4.11 -0.43 12.92
N LEU A 61 4.93 -0.76 11.92
CA LEU A 61 4.57 -1.72 10.87
C LEU A 61 4.42 -3.13 11.42
N LEU A 62 5.34 -3.56 12.28
CA LEU A 62 5.31 -4.88 12.91
C LEU A 62 4.17 -5.02 13.93
N ASP A 63 3.81 -3.95 14.64
CA ASP A 63 2.64 -3.92 15.51
C ASP A 63 1.34 -4.08 14.71
N ARG A 64 1.27 -3.48 13.51
CA ARG A 64 0.10 -3.59 12.62
C ARG A 64 0.06 -4.94 11.90
N TRP A 65 1.21 -5.48 11.52
CA TRP A 65 1.35 -6.69 10.73
C TRP A 65 2.53 -7.52 11.24
N PRO A 66 2.33 -8.28 12.32
CA PRO A 66 3.40 -9.00 12.99
C PRO A 66 3.94 -10.11 12.09
N VAL A 67 5.26 -10.20 12.04
CA VAL A 67 6.03 -11.20 11.30
C VAL A 67 6.86 -12.00 12.28
N ASP A 68 6.60 -13.30 12.38
CA ASP A 68 7.15 -14.15 13.45
C ASP A 68 8.70 -14.25 13.40
N ASP A 69 9.29 -14.18 12.21
CA ASP A 69 10.76 -14.17 12.02
C ASP A 69 11.19 -13.03 11.08
N TYR A 70 10.91 -11.80 11.52
CA TYR A 70 11.22 -10.59 10.76
C TYR A 70 12.72 -10.50 10.40
N ALA A 71 13.59 -10.72 11.39
CA ALA A 71 15.03 -10.55 11.24
C ALA A 71 15.62 -11.51 10.21
N ALA A 72 15.26 -12.80 10.26
CA ALA A 72 15.73 -13.75 9.26
C ALA A 72 15.14 -13.47 7.88
N ALA A 73 13.85 -13.07 7.80
CA ALA A 73 13.19 -12.80 6.53
C ALA A 73 13.87 -11.70 5.72
N VAL A 74 14.42 -10.68 6.37
CA VAL A 74 15.13 -9.58 5.69
C VAL A 74 16.64 -9.84 5.52
N ALA A 75 17.27 -10.63 6.39
CA ALA A 75 18.70 -10.91 6.34
C ALA A 75 19.04 -12.09 5.41
N GLU A 76 18.25 -13.16 5.46
CA GLU A 76 18.50 -14.43 4.76
C GLU A 76 17.27 -14.89 3.95
N PRO A 77 16.76 -14.05 3.02
CA PRO A 77 15.46 -14.28 2.42
C PRO A 77 15.37 -15.60 1.62
N GLU A 78 16.45 -16.09 1.02
CA GLU A 78 16.42 -17.36 0.28
C GLU A 78 16.23 -18.57 1.20
N ALA A 79 16.89 -18.57 2.36
CA ALA A 79 16.76 -19.64 3.35
C ALA A 79 15.35 -19.66 3.95
N VAL A 80 14.84 -18.48 4.31
CA VAL A 80 13.47 -18.33 4.84
C VAL A 80 12.43 -18.74 3.81
N LEU A 81 12.59 -18.40 2.53
CA LEU A 81 11.67 -18.87 1.50
C LEU A 81 11.69 -20.39 1.39
N ALA A 82 12.85 -21.04 1.39
CA ALA A 82 12.90 -22.50 1.38
C ALA A 82 12.16 -23.12 2.59
N GLN A 83 12.32 -22.52 3.77
CA GLN A 83 11.67 -22.97 5.00
C GLN A 83 10.16 -22.73 5.02
N MET A 84 9.70 -21.56 4.56
CA MET A 84 8.30 -21.13 4.65
C MET A 84 7.42 -21.64 3.50
N GLN A 85 7.98 -22.38 2.54
CA GLN A 85 7.22 -22.93 1.42
C GLN A 85 5.99 -23.77 1.82
N PRO A 86 6.04 -24.63 2.85
CA PRO A 86 4.86 -25.37 3.30
C PRO A 86 3.75 -24.44 3.81
N ALA A 87 4.08 -23.49 4.69
CA ALA A 87 3.13 -22.51 5.22
C ALA A 87 2.50 -21.66 4.11
N TRP A 88 3.28 -21.29 3.08
CA TRP A 88 2.76 -20.58 1.91
C TRP A 88 1.73 -21.40 1.12
N ARG A 89 1.94 -22.72 0.96
CA ARG A 89 0.98 -23.60 0.29
C ARG A 89 -0.31 -23.74 1.09
N GLU A 90 -0.20 -23.89 2.41
CA GLU A 90 -1.38 -23.94 3.29
C GLU A 90 -2.19 -22.65 3.22
N PHE A 91 -1.52 -21.49 3.27
CA PHE A 91 -2.15 -20.19 3.05
C PHE A 91 -2.86 -20.13 1.70
N THR A 92 -2.21 -20.57 0.62
CA THR A 92 -2.77 -20.51 -0.73
C THR A 92 -4.09 -21.27 -0.84
N VAL A 93 -4.16 -22.46 -0.24
CA VAL A 93 -5.39 -23.27 -0.21
C VAL A 93 -6.47 -22.58 0.62
N ALA A 94 -6.15 -22.19 1.86
CA ALA A 94 -7.13 -21.58 2.75
C ALA A 94 -7.63 -20.21 2.24
N ALA A 95 -6.76 -19.44 1.60
CA ALA A 95 -7.12 -18.17 0.97
C ALA A 95 -8.03 -18.39 -0.23
N GLN A 96 -7.75 -19.39 -1.08
CA GLN A 96 -8.60 -19.73 -2.22
C GLN A 96 -10.00 -20.17 -1.77
N ASP A 97 -10.09 -20.98 -0.71
CA ASP A 97 -11.38 -21.40 -0.14
C ASP A 97 -12.21 -20.19 0.32
N LEU A 98 -11.56 -19.20 0.96
CA LEU A 98 -12.24 -17.97 1.37
C LEU A 98 -12.65 -17.10 0.19
N VAL A 99 -11.82 -17.01 -0.85
CA VAL A 99 -12.19 -16.31 -2.09
C VAL A 99 -13.45 -16.93 -2.69
N CYS A 100 -13.49 -18.26 -2.84
CA CYS A 100 -14.67 -18.97 -3.34
C CYS A 100 -15.92 -18.73 -2.47
N GLU A 101 -15.76 -18.70 -1.15
CA GLU A 101 -16.84 -18.40 -0.20
C GLU A 101 -17.40 -16.99 -0.39
N LEU A 102 -16.53 -15.99 -0.55
CA LEU A 102 -16.94 -14.60 -0.74
C LEU A 102 -17.50 -14.36 -2.14
N GLU A 103 -16.94 -14.98 -3.18
CA GLU A 103 -17.47 -14.89 -4.55
C GLU A 103 -18.90 -15.44 -4.65
N ALA A 104 -19.26 -16.42 -3.82
CA ALA A 104 -20.65 -16.91 -3.75
C ALA A 104 -21.65 -15.85 -3.26
N LEU A 105 -21.20 -14.78 -2.61
CA LEU A 105 -22.03 -13.64 -2.19
C LEU A 105 -22.23 -12.63 -3.33
N ASP A 106 -21.40 -12.68 -4.37
CA ASP A 106 -21.48 -11.77 -5.53
C ASP A 106 -22.51 -12.26 -6.56
N ILE A 107 -23.79 -12.05 -6.24
CA ILE A 107 -24.92 -12.51 -7.06
C ILE A 107 -24.89 -11.91 -8.48
N ALA A 108 -24.29 -10.73 -8.65
CA ALA A 108 -24.27 -9.99 -9.91
C ALA A 108 -22.94 -10.12 -10.67
N GLY A 109 -21.94 -10.83 -10.11
CA GLY A 109 -20.62 -10.97 -10.72
C GLY A 109 -19.91 -9.62 -10.92
N LEU A 110 -20.13 -8.67 -10.01
CA LEU A 110 -19.60 -7.30 -10.08
C LEU A 110 -18.22 -7.17 -9.42
N ILE A 111 -17.96 -8.00 -8.41
CA ILE A 111 -16.82 -7.88 -7.52
C ILE A 111 -15.69 -8.80 -7.98
N GLU A 112 -14.50 -8.23 -8.02
CA GLU A 112 -13.24 -8.95 -8.09
C GLU A 112 -12.66 -9.03 -6.68
N ILE A 113 -12.36 -10.24 -6.22
CA ILE A 113 -11.83 -10.45 -4.88
C ILE A 113 -10.32 -10.68 -4.96
N ARG A 114 -9.60 -9.80 -4.28
CA ARG A 114 -8.16 -9.88 -4.12
C ARG A 114 -7.84 -10.27 -2.69
N PHE A 115 -7.01 -11.28 -2.51
CA PHE A 115 -6.60 -11.74 -1.19
C PHE A 115 -5.08 -11.79 -1.07
N PRO A 116 -4.42 -10.63 -1.01
CA PRO A 116 -3.03 -10.58 -0.62
C PRO A 116 -2.85 -10.90 0.87
N VAL A 117 -1.61 -11.16 1.30
CA VAL A 117 -1.30 -11.42 2.72
C VAL A 117 -1.62 -10.21 3.63
N GLY A 118 -1.78 -9.01 3.04
CA GLY A 118 -2.29 -7.82 3.72
C GLY A 118 -3.78 -7.86 4.08
N GLY A 119 -4.52 -8.91 3.69
CA GLY A 119 -5.95 -9.08 3.91
C GLY A 119 -6.78 -8.95 2.64
N VAL A 120 -8.09 -9.14 2.77
CA VAL A 120 -9.01 -9.11 1.61
C VAL A 120 -9.28 -7.67 1.16
N GLN A 121 -9.17 -7.47 -0.15
CA GLN A 121 -9.56 -6.26 -0.87
C GLN A 121 -10.62 -6.63 -1.89
N LEU A 122 -11.70 -5.86 -1.90
CA LEU A 122 -12.67 -5.91 -2.98
C LEU A 122 -12.19 -4.95 -4.07
N ASP A 123 -12.43 -5.30 -5.32
CA ASP A 123 -12.25 -4.48 -6.52
C ASP A 123 -13.42 -4.82 -7.46
N TRP A 124 -13.51 -4.20 -8.64
CA TRP A 124 -14.67 -4.35 -9.52
C TRP A 124 -14.28 -4.83 -10.90
N ARG A 125 -15.04 -5.78 -11.44
CA ARG A 125 -14.84 -6.29 -12.80
C ARG A 125 -15.23 -5.27 -13.87
N ARG A 126 -16.18 -4.40 -13.53
CA ARG A 126 -16.69 -3.31 -14.36
C ARG A 126 -17.16 -2.19 -13.44
N PHE A 127 -16.93 -0.93 -13.84
CA PHE A 127 -17.46 0.23 -13.14
C PHE A 127 -18.39 1.05 -14.02
N GLU A 128 -19.55 1.44 -13.48
CA GLU A 128 -20.48 2.37 -14.13
C GLU A 128 -20.85 3.52 -13.20
N ARG A 129 -20.81 4.74 -13.76
CA ARG A 129 -21.16 5.98 -13.06
C ARG A 129 -22.67 6.24 -13.11
N CYS A 130 -23.47 5.33 -12.54
CA CYS A 130 -24.92 5.49 -12.45
C CYS A 130 -25.46 4.99 -11.11
N ASP A 131 -26.59 5.52 -10.67
CA ASP A 131 -27.16 5.20 -9.35
C ASP A 131 -27.55 3.73 -9.20
N LEU A 132 -28.01 3.10 -10.30
CA LEU A 132 -28.38 1.69 -10.32
C LEU A 132 -27.16 0.80 -10.03
N PHE A 133 -26.06 1.03 -10.75
CA PHE A 133 -24.83 0.28 -10.55
C PHE A 133 -24.28 0.49 -9.14
N LEU A 134 -24.17 1.74 -8.70
CA LEU A 134 -23.68 2.07 -7.35
C LEU A 134 -24.56 1.45 -6.25
N GLY A 135 -25.86 1.28 -6.52
CA GLY A 135 -26.78 0.60 -5.60
C GLY A 135 -26.61 -0.91 -5.55
N GLN A 136 -26.45 -1.56 -6.69
CA GLN A 136 -26.19 -3.00 -6.76
C GLN A 136 -24.83 -3.35 -6.16
N LEU A 137 -23.83 -2.52 -6.46
CA LEU A 137 -22.49 -2.65 -5.93
C LEU A 137 -22.50 -2.63 -4.39
N TRP A 138 -23.11 -1.62 -3.79
CA TRP A 138 -23.21 -1.53 -2.33
C TRP A 138 -23.87 -2.77 -1.73
N LEU A 139 -24.98 -3.22 -2.30
CA LEU A 139 -25.69 -4.41 -1.79
C LEU A 139 -24.82 -5.68 -1.84
N ALA A 140 -23.94 -5.79 -2.83
CA ALA A 140 -22.98 -6.90 -2.94
C ALA A 140 -21.86 -6.75 -1.89
N GLU A 141 -21.27 -5.57 -1.77
CA GLU A 141 -20.14 -5.32 -0.87
C GLU A 141 -20.52 -5.35 0.61
N ALA A 142 -21.73 -4.88 0.97
CA ALA A 142 -22.21 -4.84 2.35
C ALA A 142 -22.10 -6.22 3.04
N GLN A 143 -22.61 -7.26 2.37
CA GLN A 143 -22.60 -8.62 2.89
C GLN A 143 -21.17 -9.17 3.01
N MET A 144 -20.29 -8.81 2.07
CA MET A 144 -18.88 -9.20 2.13
C MET A 144 -18.17 -8.50 3.28
N TYR A 145 -18.37 -7.20 3.49
CA TYR A 145 -17.76 -6.47 4.60
C TYR A 145 -18.23 -6.99 5.95
N GLU A 146 -19.53 -7.27 6.12
CA GLU A 146 -20.05 -7.93 7.33
C GLU A 146 -19.41 -9.30 7.54
N ARG A 147 -19.30 -10.12 6.49
CA ARG A 147 -18.67 -11.44 6.56
C ARG A 147 -17.19 -11.36 6.93
N LEU A 148 -16.46 -10.41 6.33
CA LEU A 148 -15.05 -10.17 6.61
C LEU A 148 -14.82 -9.68 8.04
N ALA A 149 -15.67 -8.77 8.53
CA ALA A 149 -15.63 -8.30 9.90
C ALA A 149 -15.87 -9.45 10.90
N ALA A 150 -16.88 -10.29 10.65
CA ALA A 150 -17.18 -11.47 11.46
C ALA A 150 -16.07 -12.55 11.40
N SER A 151 -15.28 -12.57 10.33
CA SER A 151 -14.23 -13.56 10.09
C SER A 151 -12.82 -13.05 10.41
N ARG A 152 -12.68 -11.93 11.14
CA ARG A 152 -11.39 -11.28 11.41
C ARG A 152 -10.33 -12.24 11.98
N ASP A 153 -10.69 -13.06 12.96
CA ASP A 153 -9.74 -13.99 13.59
C ASP A 153 -9.34 -15.13 12.63
N ARG A 154 -10.28 -15.58 11.80
CA ARG A 154 -10.00 -16.57 10.73
C ARG A 154 -9.07 -15.97 9.67
N LEU A 155 -9.31 -14.73 9.25
CA LEU A 155 -8.45 -14.00 8.31
C LEU A 155 -7.03 -13.86 8.84
N GLU A 156 -6.89 -13.48 10.12
CA GLU A 156 -5.59 -13.40 10.79
C GLU A 156 -4.88 -14.76 10.82
N ALA A 157 -5.59 -15.83 11.17
CA ALA A 157 -5.05 -17.18 11.21
C ALA A 157 -4.58 -17.68 9.83
N ILE A 158 -5.31 -17.33 8.76
CA ILE A 158 -4.91 -17.65 7.39
C ILE A 158 -3.66 -16.84 7.00
N CYS A 159 -3.67 -15.53 7.21
CA CYS A 159 -2.63 -14.64 6.70
C CYS A 159 -1.32 -14.72 7.47
N ARG A 160 -1.37 -14.87 8.80
CA ARG A 160 -0.19 -14.75 9.68
C ARG A 160 0.99 -15.64 9.24
N PRO A 161 0.82 -16.95 8.96
CA PRO A 161 1.92 -17.80 8.56
C PRO A 161 2.58 -17.39 7.23
N ALA A 162 1.82 -16.73 6.35
CA ALA A 162 2.28 -16.30 5.03
C ALA A 162 3.05 -14.98 5.05
N ARG A 163 3.00 -14.21 6.15
CA ARG A 163 3.65 -12.89 6.25
C ARG A 163 5.16 -12.98 6.13
N THR A 164 5.77 -13.93 6.83
CA THR A 164 7.21 -14.17 6.78
C THR A 164 7.67 -14.54 5.37
N TRP A 165 6.90 -15.38 4.66
CA TRP A 165 7.15 -15.70 3.26
C TRP A 165 7.07 -14.44 2.37
N ALA A 166 5.98 -13.68 2.46
CA ALA A 166 5.76 -12.50 1.62
C ALA A 166 6.85 -11.44 1.83
N LEU A 167 7.27 -11.24 3.09
CA LEU A 167 8.34 -10.32 3.43
C LEU A 167 9.69 -10.80 2.88
N ALA A 168 10.04 -12.08 3.04
CA ALA A 168 11.27 -12.65 2.49
C ALA A 168 11.29 -12.60 0.96
N SER A 169 10.15 -12.86 0.31
CA SER A 169 9.98 -12.74 -1.15
C SER A 169 10.27 -11.32 -1.62
N SER A 170 9.70 -10.32 -0.94
CA SER A 170 9.94 -8.91 -1.23
C SER A 170 11.38 -8.50 -0.98
N ALA A 171 11.98 -8.86 0.18
CA ALA A 171 13.37 -8.56 0.50
C ALA A 171 14.32 -9.11 -0.57
N ARG A 172 14.12 -10.36 -1.00
CA ARG A 172 14.87 -10.96 -2.12
C ARG A 172 14.69 -10.19 -3.41
N LYS A 173 13.46 -9.80 -3.76
CA LYS A 173 13.18 -9.06 -5.00
C LYS A 173 13.89 -7.70 -5.00
N ILE A 174 13.85 -6.98 -3.88
CA ILE A 174 14.52 -5.68 -3.72
C ILE A 174 16.04 -5.85 -3.83
N ALA A 175 16.62 -6.82 -3.13
CA ALA A 175 18.05 -7.11 -3.22
C ALA A 175 18.49 -7.44 -4.65
N ARG A 176 17.70 -8.23 -5.39
CA ARG A 176 18.00 -8.59 -6.78
C ARG A 176 17.82 -7.44 -7.77
N THR A 177 16.83 -6.57 -7.56
CA THR A 177 16.46 -5.51 -8.51
C THR A 177 17.25 -4.22 -8.27
N CYS A 178 17.47 -3.88 -7.00
CA CYS A 178 18.05 -2.61 -6.57
C CYS A 178 19.43 -2.78 -5.93
N GLY A 179 19.87 -4.00 -5.61
CA GLY A 179 21.10 -4.23 -4.85
C GLY A 179 21.00 -3.84 -3.36
N GLN A 180 19.83 -3.37 -2.91
CA GLN A 180 19.64 -2.82 -1.58
C GLN A 180 19.21 -3.90 -0.57
N THR A 181 19.86 -3.93 0.59
CA THR A 181 19.44 -4.70 1.77
C THR A 181 18.93 -3.77 2.87
N ARG A 182 18.25 -4.29 3.89
CA ARG A 182 17.85 -3.49 5.07
C ARG A 182 19.07 -2.81 5.71
N ALA A 183 20.15 -3.55 5.93
CA ALA A 183 21.37 -3.03 6.56
C ALA A 183 21.98 -1.89 5.73
N ALA A 184 22.11 -2.08 4.41
CA ALA A 184 22.61 -1.04 3.52
C ALA A 184 21.71 0.20 3.52
N ALA A 185 20.38 0.03 3.60
CA ALA A 185 19.43 1.14 3.65
C ALA A 185 19.50 1.90 4.99
N ALA A 186 19.75 1.21 6.09
CA ALA A 186 19.99 1.86 7.38
C ALA A 186 21.29 2.68 7.35
N GLU A 187 22.36 2.12 6.77
CA GLU A 187 23.66 2.81 6.65
C GLU A 187 23.61 4.02 5.71
N SER A 188 22.81 3.97 4.63
CA SER A 188 22.64 5.09 3.69
C SER A 188 21.62 6.14 4.11
N GLY A 189 20.86 5.89 5.19
CA GLY A 189 19.77 6.77 5.63
C GLY A 189 18.46 6.59 4.83
N ASP A 190 18.36 5.57 3.98
CA ASP A 190 17.19 5.28 3.13
C ASP A 190 16.24 4.22 3.73
N LEU A 191 16.36 3.92 5.03
CA LEU A 191 15.59 2.85 5.68
C LEU A 191 14.08 3.00 5.47
N HIS A 192 13.54 4.21 5.55
CA HIS A 192 12.11 4.45 5.36
C HIS A 192 11.62 4.10 3.96
N ALA A 193 12.39 4.52 2.96
CA ALA A 193 12.15 4.22 1.57
C ALA A 193 12.19 2.70 1.32
N TYR A 194 13.17 2.02 1.90
CA TYR A 194 13.29 0.57 1.87
C TYR A 194 12.08 -0.12 2.53
N LEU A 195 11.67 0.30 3.74
CA LEU A 195 10.52 -0.26 4.45
C LEU A 195 9.21 -0.06 3.67
N ASN A 196 9.00 1.11 3.06
CA ASN A 196 7.84 1.36 2.21
C ASN A 196 7.77 0.38 1.05
N LEU A 197 8.91 0.18 0.37
CA LEU A 197 9.01 -0.73 -0.76
C LEU A 197 8.83 -2.19 -0.34
N LEU A 198 9.47 -2.59 0.77
CA LEU A 198 9.43 -3.93 1.34
C LEU A 198 8.01 -4.34 1.73
N PHE A 199 7.38 -3.57 2.62
CA PHE A 199 6.03 -3.87 3.08
C PHE A 199 5.02 -3.63 1.96
N GLY A 200 5.20 -2.59 1.14
CA GLY A 200 4.29 -2.29 0.03
C GLY A 200 4.22 -3.43 -0.98
N GLN A 201 5.34 -4.06 -1.31
CA GLN A 201 5.35 -5.25 -2.16
C GLN A 201 4.78 -6.48 -1.44
N ALA A 202 5.24 -6.76 -0.22
CA ALA A 202 4.78 -7.93 0.55
C ALA A 202 3.25 -7.94 0.78
N TRP A 203 2.65 -6.79 1.03
CA TRP A 203 1.21 -6.67 1.31
C TRP A 203 0.31 -6.72 0.09
N ASN A 204 0.84 -6.48 -1.12
CA ASN A 204 0.00 -6.25 -2.29
C ASN A 204 0.29 -7.21 -3.45
N LEU A 205 1.55 -7.66 -3.58
CA LEU A 205 2.01 -8.48 -4.71
C LEU A 205 2.10 -9.97 -4.38
N GLU A 206 1.89 -10.34 -3.12
CA GLU A 206 1.90 -11.72 -2.66
C GLU A 206 0.50 -12.11 -2.19
N GLY A 207 -0.05 -13.19 -2.77
CA GLY A 207 -1.32 -13.79 -2.36
C GLY A 207 -2.14 -14.36 -3.51
N ILE A 208 -3.45 -14.46 -3.33
CA ILE A 208 -4.40 -14.90 -4.35
C ILE A 208 -4.97 -13.67 -5.08
N ASN A 209 -4.93 -13.68 -6.41
CA ASN A 209 -5.28 -12.53 -7.25
C ASN A 209 -4.53 -11.25 -6.80
N ALA A 210 -3.23 -11.41 -6.49
CA ALA A 210 -2.40 -10.30 -6.06
C ALA A 210 -2.19 -9.29 -7.22
N LEU A 211 -1.80 -8.06 -6.88
CA LEU A 211 -1.53 -7.05 -7.90
C LEU A 211 -0.29 -7.39 -8.71
N GLU A 212 -0.30 -6.92 -9.94
CA GLU A 212 0.92 -6.74 -10.70
C GLU A 212 1.66 -5.47 -10.26
N GLN A 213 2.98 -5.44 -10.49
CA GLN A 213 3.84 -4.32 -10.10
C GLN A 213 3.33 -2.97 -10.62
N HIS A 214 2.81 -2.94 -11.85
CA HIS A 214 2.34 -1.72 -12.50
C HIS A 214 1.02 -1.20 -11.89
N GLN A 215 0.27 -2.04 -11.20
CA GLN A 215 -1.02 -1.69 -10.59
C GLN A 215 -0.87 -1.14 -9.17
N LEU A 216 0.29 -1.37 -8.52
CA LEU A 216 0.53 -1.04 -7.12
C LEU A 216 0.26 0.45 -6.79
N ALA A 217 0.64 1.37 -7.67
CA ALA A 217 0.47 2.80 -7.45
C ALA A 217 -1.00 3.25 -7.44
N ALA A 218 -1.88 2.56 -8.20
CA ALA A 218 -3.29 2.89 -8.31
C ALA A 218 -4.17 2.10 -7.32
N LYS A 219 -3.91 0.79 -7.23
CA LYS A 219 -4.76 -0.18 -6.53
C LYS A 219 -4.17 -0.70 -5.21
N GLY A 220 -2.92 -0.39 -4.92
CA GLY A 220 -2.24 -0.86 -3.72
C GLY A 220 -2.73 -0.17 -2.45
N LEU A 221 -2.55 -0.85 -1.33
CA LEU A 221 -2.58 -0.24 0.00
C LEU A 221 -1.16 0.21 0.38
N SER A 222 -1.07 1.37 1.04
CA SER A 222 0.18 1.87 1.65
C SER A 222 0.29 1.38 3.10
N PRO A 223 1.20 0.44 3.41
CA PRO A 223 1.36 -0.08 4.77
C PRO A 223 1.83 1.00 5.74
N LEU A 224 2.66 1.95 5.28
CA LEU A 224 3.15 3.05 6.11
C LEU A 224 2.02 3.97 6.57
N LEU A 225 1.10 4.34 5.67
CA LEU A 225 -0.07 5.15 6.03
C LEU A 225 -0.99 4.40 7.01
N LEU A 226 -1.14 3.08 6.83
CA LEU A 226 -1.98 2.26 7.70
C LEU A 226 -1.36 2.01 9.08
N ALA A 227 -0.05 1.83 9.15
CA ALA A 227 0.70 1.63 10.39
C ALA A 227 0.82 2.93 11.21
N GLY A 228 1.13 4.06 10.54
CA GLY A 228 1.26 5.36 11.20
C GLY A 228 -0.08 6.02 11.54
N GLY A 229 -1.14 5.76 10.76
CA GLY A 229 -2.42 6.45 10.90
C GLY A 229 -3.30 5.98 12.07
N ALA A 230 -3.39 4.66 12.31
CA ALA A 230 -4.27 4.13 13.35
C ALA A 230 -3.86 4.56 14.80
N PRO A 231 -2.57 4.60 15.18
CA PRO A 231 -2.15 5.18 16.46
C PRO A 231 -2.56 6.65 16.62
N ARG A 232 -2.43 7.47 15.57
CA ARG A 232 -2.78 8.91 15.58
C ARG A 232 -4.27 9.16 15.80
N LEU A 233 -5.13 8.24 15.34
CA LEU A 233 -6.57 8.35 15.59
C LEU A 233 -6.98 7.99 17.02
N ARG A 234 -6.20 7.18 17.75
CA ARG A 234 -6.52 6.83 19.14
C ARG A 234 -6.45 8.03 20.08
N SER A 235 -5.66 9.04 19.73
CA SER A 235 -5.55 10.31 20.45
C SER A 235 -6.39 11.45 19.86
N ALA A 236 -6.96 11.27 18.67
CA ALA A 236 -7.79 12.27 18.00
C ALA A 236 -9.23 12.29 18.54
N SER A 237 -9.78 13.49 18.74
CA SER A 237 -11.17 13.66 19.19
C SER A 237 -12.19 12.95 18.29
N GLY A 238 -13.40 12.73 18.79
CA GLY A 238 -14.46 12.03 18.06
C GLY A 238 -14.92 12.71 16.76
N ALA A 239 -14.56 13.97 16.51
CA ALA A 239 -14.97 14.65 15.28
C ALA A 239 -14.14 14.19 14.07
N LEU A 240 -14.82 14.03 12.93
CA LEU A 240 -14.22 13.53 11.69
C LEU A 240 -13.13 14.45 11.12
N SER A 241 -13.29 15.77 11.20
CA SER A 241 -12.28 16.74 10.75
C SER A 241 -10.95 16.60 11.50
N HIS A 242 -11.00 16.31 12.81
CA HIS A 242 -9.81 16.02 13.59
C HIS A 242 -9.16 14.70 13.20
N ALA A 243 -9.95 13.69 12.81
CA ALA A 243 -9.44 12.41 12.34
C ALA A 243 -8.65 12.56 11.02
N PHE A 244 -9.19 13.29 10.03
CA PHE A 244 -8.47 13.56 8.79
C PHE A 244 -7.18 14.36 9.01
N ARG A 245 -7.23 15.38 9.87
CA ARG A 245 -6.05 16.17 10.25
C ARG A 245 -4.98 15.31 10.93
N ALA A 246 -5.38 14.45 11.88
CA ALA A 246 -4.47 13.53 12.55
C ALA A 246 -3.81 12.53 11.59
N LEU A 247 -4.48 12.18 10.50
CA LEU A 247 -3.94 11.32 9.44
C LEU A 247 -3.07 12.08 8.42
N GLY A 248 -2.91 13.40 8.54
CA GLY A 248 -2.15 14.20 7.57
C GLY A 248 -2.75 14.14 6.16
N PHE A 249 -4.06 13.93 6.04
CA PHE A 249 -4.74 13.74 4.76
C PHE A 249 -5.41 15.04 4.30
N SER A 250 -5.16 15.43 3.05
CA SER A 250 -5.93 16.46 2.35
C SER A 250 -6.73 15.85 1.21
N ALA A 251 -8.05 16.03 1.24
CA ALA A 251 -8.96 15.63 0.17
C ALA A 251 -8.71 16.40 -1.14
N ARG A 252 -8.04 17.56 -1.07
CA ARG A 252 -7.70 18.39 -2.24
C ARG A 252 -6.40 17.96 -2.93
N TYR A 253 -5.56 17.19 -2.24
CA TYR A 253 -4.26 16.78 -2.74
C TYR A 253 -3.90 15.40 -2.18
N ALA A 254 -4.52 14.36 -2.72
CA ALA A 254 -4.21 12.98 -2.35
C ALA A 254 -4.31 12.02 -3.56
N THR A 255 -3.50 10.97 -3.58
CA THR A 255 -3.60 9.87 -4.53
C THR A 255 -4.76 8.92 -4.18
N ALA A 256 -5.14 8.03 -5.10
CA ALA A 256 -6.18 7.04 -4.84
C ALA A 256 -5.78 6.05 -3.74
N ALA A 257 -4.50 5.67 -3.69
CA ALA A 257 -3.97 4.81 -2.64
C ALA A 257 -4.05 5.47 -1.24
N GLN A 258 -3.76 6.78 -1.15
CA GLN A 258 -3.93 7.53 0.11
C GLN A 258 -5.40 7.60 0.52
N LEU A 259 -6.29 7.91 -0.42
CA LEU A 259 -7.73 7.96 -0.17
C LEU A 259 -8.25 6.62 0.37
N ARG A 260 -7.88 5.51 -0.28
CA ARG A 260 -8.24 4.15 0.15
C ARG A 260 -7.72 3.81 1.54
N ALA A 261 -6.44 4.12 1.82
CA ALA A 261 -5.85 3.88 3.12
C ALA A 261 -6.59 4.64 4.24
N VAL A 262 -6.87 5.93 4.02
CA VAL A 262 -7.61 6.75 4.99
C VAL A 262 -9.04 6.27 5.15
N ALA A 263 -9.73 5.94 4.06
CA ALA A 263 -11.06 5.36 4.12
C ALA A 263 -11.09 4.09 4.96
N ARG A 264 -10.09 3.20 4.78
CA ARG A 264 -9.98 1.98 5.58
C ARG A 264 -9.78 2.25 7.06
N ILE A 265 -8.88 3.17 7.41
CA ILE A 265 -8.65 3.50 8.82
C ILE A 265 -9.91 4.08 9.46
N LEU A 266 -10.60 5.00 8.76
CA LEU A 266 -11.81 5.63 9.28
C LEU A 266 -12.98 4.64 9.37
N PHE A 267 -13.08 3.70 8.43
CA PHE A 267 -14.08 2.63 8.49
C PHE A 267 -13.80 1.64 9.63
N ASP A 268 -12.55 1.17 9.77
CA ASP A 268 -12.11 0.28 10.85
C ASP A 268 -12.30 0.92 12.26
N THR A 269 -12.49 2.25 12.33
CA THR A 269 -12.73 3.01 13.56
C THR A 269 -14.16 3.56 13.69
N ASP A 270 -15.10 3.03 12.89
CA ASP A 270 -16.53 3.38 12.90
C ASP A 270 -16.83 4.88 12.63
N ARG A 271 -15.98 5.54 11.84
CA ARG A 271 -16.10 6.96 11.48
C ARG A 271 -16.63 7.19 10.06
N LEU A 272 -16.81 6.13 9.27
CA LEU A 272 -17.43 6.19 7.94
C LEU A 272 -18.66 5.30 7.87
N GLU A 273 -19.65 5.78 7.14
CA GLU A 273 -20.73 4.91 6.68
C GLU A 273 -20.19 3.96 5.61
N PRO A 274 -20.70 2.72 5.54
CA PRO A 274 -20.22 1.73 4.57
C PRO A 274 -20.28 2.17 3.10
N GLU A 275 -21.32 2.92 2.69
CA GLU A 275 -21.45 3.43 1.33
C GLU A 275 -20.37 4.48 1.01
N GLN A 276 -20.01 5.29 1.99
CA GLN A 276 -18.91 6.26 1.86
C GLN A 276 -17.58 5.51 1.77
N PHE A 277 -17.38 4.50 2.62
CA PHE A 277 -16.18 3.66 2.60
C PHE A 277 -16.00 2.99 1.24
N SER A 278 -17.05 2.37 0.69
CA SER A 278 -17.05 1.78 -0.66
C SER A 278 -16.60 2.81 -1.71
N LEU A 279 -17.29 3.95 -1.81
CA LEU A 279 -16.94 4.96 -2.82
C LEU A 279 -15.51 5.50 -2.69
N LEU A 280 -15.01 5.68 -1.47
CA LEU A 280 -13.65 6.21 -1.24
C LEU A 280 -12.57 5.15 -1.49
N CYS A 281 -12.81 3.89 -1.15
CA CYS A 281 -11.88 2.78 -1.41
C CYS A 281 -11.63 2.52 -2.89
N HIS A 282 -12.57 2.93 -3.72
CA HIS A 282 -12.58 2.66 -5.14
C HIS A 282 -12.51 3.93 -6.00
N GLY A 283 -11.99 5.03 -5.41
CA GLY A 283 -11.88 6.32 -6.09
C GLY A 283 -11.06 6.28 -7.39
N GLU A 284 -10.17 5.32 -7.57
CA GLU A 284 -9.40 5.11 -8.81
C GLU A 284 -10.29 4.91 -10.04
N TRP A 285 -11.47 4.33 -9.87
CA TRP A 285 -12.43 4.11 -10.97
C TRP A 285 -13.08 5.41 -11.46
N LEU A 286 -12.94 6.50 -10.69
CA LEU A 286 -13.32 7.85 -11.10
C LEU A 286 -12.26 8.53 -11.98
N LEU A 287 -11.07 7.94 -12.09
CA LEU A 287 -9.94 8.55 -12.76
C LEU A 287 -9.65 7.87 -14.10
N PRO A 288 -9.12 8.62 -15.10
CA PRO A 288 -8.39 8.02 -16.20
C PRO A 288 -7.20 7.20 -15.68
N ALA A 289 -6.88 6.09 -16.35
CA ALA A 289 -5.80 5.20 -15.92
C ALA A 289 -4.43 5.91 -15.73
N ALA A 290 -4.15 6.91 -16.56
CA ALA A 290 -2.92 7.70 -16.48
C ALA A 290 -2.83 8.61 -15.23
N GLU A 291 -3.97 8.91 -14.60
CA GLU A 291 -4.07 9.84 -13.47
C GLU A 291 -4.19 9.12 -12.12
N ALA A 292 -4.40 7.80 -12.12
CA ALA A 292 -4.70 7.03 -10.91
C ALA A 292 -3.58 7.07 -9.84
N ALA A 293 -2.33 7.27 -10.26
CA ALA A 293 -1.17 7.39 -9.38
C ALA A 293 -0.83 8.85 -8.99
N LEU A 294 -1.50 9.85 -9.59
CA LEU A 294 -1.22 11.26 -9.36
C LEU A 294 -2.12 11.82 -8.25
N PRO A 295 -1.65 12.82 -7.47
CA PRO A 295 -2.51 13.52 -6.52
C PRO A 295 -3.71 14.17 -7.20
N GLN A 296 -4.89 14.01 -6.62
CA GLN A 296 -6.16 14.51 -7.12
C GLN A 296 -6.84 15.43 -6.10
N ASN A 297 -7.68 16.32 -6.61
CA ASN A 297 -8.70 16.99 -5.81
C ASN A 297 -9.99 16.15 -5.79
N TRP A 298 -10.13 15.32 -4.77
CA TRP A 298 -11.27 14.41 -4.62
C TRP A 298 -12.59 15.14 -4.42
N ILE A 299 -12.59 16.34 -3.83
CA ILE A 299 -13.81 17.15 -3.72
C ILE A 299 -14.33 17.51 -5.12
N ASP A 300 -13.44 17.90 -6.03
CA ASP A 300 -13.82 18.24 -7.39
C ASP A 300 -14.26 16.97 -8.15
N ARG A 301 -13.52 15.86 -8.04
CA ARG A 301 -13.88 14.58 -8.71
C ARG A 301 -15.25 14.04 -8.30
N PHE A 302 -15.56 14.04 -7.00
CA PHE A 302 -16.88 13.64 -6.52
C PHE A 302 -17.96 14.67 -6.90
N GLY A 303 -17.61 15.96 -7.02
CA GLY A 303 -18.52 17.00 -7.53
C GLY A 303 -18.85 16.86 -9.02
N GLU A 304 -17.86 16.51 -9.84
CA GLU A 304 -18.01 16.18 -11.26
C GLU A 304 -18.94 14.97 -11.41
N LEU A 305 -18.67 13.89 -10.67
CA LEU A 305 -19.51 12.69 -10.68
C LEU A 305 -20.96 12.99 -10.30
N LEU A 306 -21.18 13.78 -9.24
CA LEU A 306 -22.53 14.16 -8.81
C LEU A 306 -23.27 14.95 -9.90
N SER A 307 -22.57 15.87 -10.56
CA SER A 307 -23.11 16.66 -11.66
C SER A 307 -23.47 15.78 -12.86
N GLU A 308 -22.61 14.81 -13.21
CA GLU A 308 -22.88 13.82 -14.27
C GLU A 308 -24.13 13.00 -13.98
N LEU A 309 -24.31 12.55 -12.72
CA LEU A 309 -25.49 11.79 -12.30
C LEU A 309 -26.76 12.63 -12.44
N TRP A 310 -26.76 13.87 -11.96
CA TRP A 310 -27.93 14.74 -12.07
C TRP A 310 -28.33 15.06 -13.51
N ILE A 311 -27.35 15.25 -14.42
CA ILE A 311 -27.62 15.45 -15.85
C ILE A 311 -28.34 14.23 -16.45
N ARG A 312 -28.06 13.02 -15.95
CA ARG A 312 -28.70 11.78 -16.38
C ARG A 312 -30.06 11.51 -15.70
N GLY A 313 -30.44 12.33 -14.73
CA GLY A 313 -31.66 12.16 -13.94
C GLY A 313 -31.53 11.21 -12.75
N ASP A 314 -30.31 10.82 -12.40
CA ASP A 314 -30.02 10.04 -11.19
C ASP A 314 -30.12 10.92 -9.93
N ARG A 315 -30.36 10.31 -8.76
CA ARG A 315 -30.48 11.02 -7.46
C ARG A 315 -29.12 11.44 -6.93
N GLY A 316 -28.11 10.59 -7.04
CA GLY A 316 -26.74 10.86 -6.59
C GLY A 316 -26.54 11.00 -5.08
N SER A 317 -27.49 10.55 -4.24
CA SER A 317 -27.46 10.79 -2.79
C SER A 317 -26.23 10.21 -2.08
N ARG A 318 -25.72 9.05 -2.53
CA ARG A 318 -24.50 8.42 -1.97
C ARG A 318 -23.25 9.22 -2.28
N VAL A 319 -23.16 9.71 -3.53
CA VAL A 319 -22.07 10.57 -4.00
C VAL A 319 -22.11 11.91 -3.28
N GLU A 320 -23.30 12.48 -3.08
CA GLU A 320 -23.49 13.71 -2.33
C GLU A 320 -23.07 13.55 -0.85
N SER A 321 -23.47 12.47 -0.18
CA SER A 321 -23.05 12.16 1.20
C SER A 321 -21.52 12.10 1.31
N THR A 322 -20.88 11.37 0.40
CA THR A 322 -19.42 11.23 0.33
C THR A 322 -18.72 12.56 0.04
N LEU A 323 -19.28 13.39 -0.84
CA LEU A 323 -18.77 14.73 -1.13
C LEU A 323 -18.86 15.65 0.09
N GLN A 324 -19.97 15.61 0.83
CA GLN A 324 -20.14 16.41 2.05
C GLN A 324 -19.17 15.98 3.14
N LEU A 325 -18.91 14.68 3.27
CA LEU A 325 -17.88 14.13 4.16
C LEU A 325 -16.49 14.72 3.84
N LEU A 326 -16.07 14.67 2.58
CA LEU A 326 -14.78 15.22 2.14
C LEU A 326 -14.70 16.74 2.35
N LYS A 327 -15.80 17.48 2.09
CA LYS A 327 -15.86 18.93 2.35
C LYS A 327 -15.73 19.24 3.85
N ARG A 328 -16.35 18.44 4.73
CA ARG A 328 -16.25 18.58 6.20
C ARG A 328 -14.85 18.30 6.71
N ALA A 329 -14.15 17.35 6.11
CA ALA A 329 -12.75 17.06 6.42
C ALA A 329 -11.87 18.31 6.20
N GLU A 330 -12.06 19.00 5.08
CA GLU A 330 -11.27 20.19 4.69
C GLU A 330 -11.71 21.48 5.39
N SER A 331 -12.99 21.65 5.70
CA SER A 331 -13.47 22.86 6.39
C SER A 331 -13.02 22.95 7.85
N GLY A 332 -12.52 21.85 8.42
CA GLY A 332 -11.79 21.85 9.68
C GLY A 332 -10.33 22.28 9.58
N VAL A 333 -9.79 22.61 8.40
CA VAL A 333 -8.39 23.08 8.21
C VAL A 333 -8.27 24.60 8.37
N ALA A 334 -9.39 25.34 8.36
CA ALA A 334 -9.44 26.78 8.60
C ALA A 334 -9.79 27.11 10.06
N ALA A 335 -8.85 26.84 10.98
CA ALA A 335 -8.73 27.47 12.30
C ALA A 335 -7.36 27.14 12.90
#